data_AF-A0A7U2R8I6-F1
#
_entry.id   AF-A0A7U2R8I6-F1
#
_cell.length_a   1.000
_cell.length_b   1.000
_cell.length_c   1.000
_cell.angle_alpha   90.00
_cell.angle_beta   90.00
_cell.angle_gamma   90.00
#
_symmetry.space_group_name_H-M   'P 1'
#
loop_
_entity.id
_entity.type
_entity.pdbx_description
1 polymer ?
#
loop_
_entity_poly.entity_id
_entity_poly.type
_entity_poly.pdbx_seq_one_letter_code
_entity_poly.pdbx_strand_id
1 'polypeptide(L)'
;MEQYGKILIIAMPIFLLLIIIEKIYGYYKGINYAPVINSISSICSGMANAVKDVLGLSVSIFSYEWLVSKMAIFTLEASVYTYIIAFLVIDFYGYWTHRWSHLINFFWNKHAIHHSA
;
A
#
# COMPACT_ATOMS: atom_id res chain seq x y z
N MET A 1 4.97 13.11 -7.21
CA MET A 1 5.94 12.09 -7.67
C MET A 1 7.28 12.23 -6.99
N GLU A 2 7.93 13.39 -7.08
CA GLU A 2 9.28 13.58 -6.55
C GLU A 2 9.41 13.31 -5.04
N GLN A 3 8.51 13.86 -4.21
CA GLN A 3 8.55 13.62 -2.76
C GLN A 3 8.26 12.17 -2.39
N TYR A 4 7.26 11.53 -3.01
CA TYR A 4 6.95 10.12 -2.79
C TYR A 4 8.12 9.21 -3.17
N GLY A 5 8.73 9.45 -4.34
CA GLY A 5 9.93 8.72 -4.77
C GLY A 5 11.11 8.95 -3.84
N LYS A 6 11.35 10.18 -3.37
CA LYS A 6 12.39 10.49 -2.38
C LYS A 6 12.18 9.75 -1.07
N ILE A 7 10.94 9.67 -0.58
CA ILE A 7 10.61 8.92 0.63
C ILE A 7 10.91 7.43 0.43
N LEU A 8 10.50 6.84 -0.69
CA LEU A 8 10.78 5.44 -0.98
C LEU A 8 12.28 5.12 -1.06
N ILE A 9 13.06 5.99 -1.70
CA ILE A 9 14.52 5.84 -1.82
C ILE A 9 15.21 5.83 -0.45
N ILE A 10 14.67 6.55 0.54
CA ILE A 10 15.21 6.58 1.91
C ILE A 10 14.65 5.44 2.76
N ALA A 11 13.34 5.19 2.69
CA ALA A 11 12.65 4.22 3.52
C ALA A 11 13.02 2.77 3.16
N MET A 12 13.17 2.44 1.87
CA MET A 12 13.48 1.07 1.45
C MET A 12 14.82 0.56 1.99
N PRO A 13 15.95 1.30 1.91
CA PRO A 13 17.21 0.88 2.50
C PRO A 13 17.17 0.73 4.02
N ILE A 14 16.49 1.64 4.72
CA ILE A 14 16.32 1.57 6.18
C ILE A 14 15.56 0.30 6.56
N PHE A 15 14.45 0.03 5.86
CA PHE A 15 13.65 -1.18 6.10
C PHE A 15 14.45 -2.46 5.84
N LEU A 16 15.23 -2.50 4.75
CA LEU A 16 16.11 -3.63 4.45
C LEU A 16 17.17 -3.83 5.53
N LEU A 17 17.78 -2.75 6.02
CA LEU A 17 18.75 -2.80 7.11
C LEU A 17 18.13 -3.38 8.38
N LEU A 18 16.91 -2.96 8.73
CA LEU A 18 16.19 -3.48 9.90
C LEU A 18 15.91 -4.99 9.79
N ILE A 19 15.51 -5.49 8.61
CA ILE A 19 15.33 -6.93 8.37
C ILE A 19 16.64 -7.70 8.58
N ILE A 20 17.76 -7.16 8.10
CA ILE A 20 19.09 -7.77 8.28
C ILE A 20 19.46 -7.82 9.77
N ILE A 21 19.24 -6.71 10.50
CA ILE A 21 19.50 -6.63 11.94
C ILE A 21 18.66 -7.68 12.70
N GLU A 22 17.36 -7.79 12.38
CA GLU A 22 16.47 -8.79 12.97
C GLU A 22 16.95 -10.22 12.72
N LYS A 23 17.42 -10.50 11.49
CA LYS A 23 17.96 -11.82 11.13
C LYS A 23 19.22 -12.16 11.91
N ILE A 24 20.14 -11.21 12.02
CA ILE A 24 21.38 -11.34 12.78
C ILE A 24 21.07 -11.56 14.27
N TYR A 25 20.14 -10.78 14.82
CA TYR A 25 19.70 -10.93 16.21
C TYR A 25 19.08 -12.30 16.49
N GLY A 26 18.22 -12.79 15.59
CA GLY A 26 17.66 -14.14 15.68
C GLY A 26 18.73 -15.23 15.66
N TYR A 27 19.74 -15.10 14.80
CA TYR A 27 20.89 -16.01 14.78
C TYR A 27 21.61 -16.04 16.13
N TYR A 28 21.90 -14.87 16.73
CA TYR A 28 22.54 -14.79 18.05
C TYR A 28 21.70 -15.39 19.18
N LYS A 29 20.37 -15.33 19.08
CA LYS A 29 19.45 -15.91 20.07
C LYS A 29 19.13 -17.39 19.83
N GLY A 30 19.61 -17.98 18.73
CA GLY A 30 19.26 -19.34 18.34
C GLY A 30 17.78 -19.51 17.95
N ILE A 31 17.08 -18.40 17.65
CA ILE A 31 15.66 -18.38 17.31
C ILE A 31 15.50 -17.77 15.92
N ASN A 32 14.85 -18.49 15.02
CA ASN A 32 14.64 -18.03 13.65
C ASN A 32 13.40 -17.13 13.55
N TYR A 33 13.50 -15.89 14.04
CA TYR A 33 12.41 -14.91 13.99
C TYR A 33 11.99 -14.53 12.56
N ALA A 34 12.95 -14.49 11.63
CA ALA A 34 12.71 -14.13 10.23
C ALA A 34 13.17 -15.27 9.29
N PRO A 35 12.36 -16.33 9.09
CA PRO A 35 12.65 -17.37 8.11
C PRO A 35 12.88 -16.76 6.72
N VAL A 36 13.91 -17.24 6.00
CA VAL A 36 14.32 -16.64 4.71
C VAL A 36 13.18 -16.60 3.70
N ILE A 37 12.36 -17.67 3.64
CA ILE A 37 11.20 -17.73 2.75
C ILE A 37 10.15 -16.66 3.08
N ASN A 38 9.91 -16.39 4.36
CA ASN A 38 8.97 -15.36 4.81
C ASN A 38 9.54 -13.97 4.51
N SER A 39 10.82 -13.75 4.78
CA SER A 39 11.49 -12.47 4.46
C SER A 39 11.46 -12.16 2.96
N ILE A 40 11.73 -13.15 2.10
CA ILE A 40 11.63 -12.99 0.64
C ILE A 40 10.19 -12.68 0.23
N SER A 41 9.21 -13.43 0.75
CA SER A 41 7.79 -13.19 0.45
C SER A 41 7.36 -11.77 0.84
N SER A 42 7.75 -11.30 2.02
CA SER A 42 7.46 -9.95 2.51
C SER A 42 8.11 -8.86 1.65
N ILE A 43 9.38 -9.04 1.25
CA ILE A 43 10.08 -8.09 0.37
C ILE A 43 9.40 -8.04 -1.01
N CYS A 44 9.12 -9.20 -1.61
CA CYS A 44 8.44 -9.28 -2.91
C CYS A 44 7.04 -8.65 -2.86
N SER A 45 6.28 -8.89 -1.79
CA SER A 45 4.98 -8.26 -1.56
C SER A 45 5.08 -6.74 -1.43
N GLY A 46 6.07 -6.24 -0.67
CA GLY A 46 6.36 -4.81 -0.56
C GLY A 46 6.71 -4.17 -1.90
N MET A 47 7.59 -4.81 -2.69
CA MET A 47 7.96 -4.35 -4.03
C MET A 47 6.76 -4.33 -4.99
N ALA A 48 5.94 -5.38 -4.98
CA ALA A 48 4.73 -5.45 -5.81
C ALA A 48 3.74 -4.33 -5.46
N ASN A 49 3.56 -4.03 -4.17
CA ASN A 49 2.73 -2.91 -3.72
C ASN A 49 3.29 -1.56 -4.18
N ALA A 50 4.60 -1.33 -4.05
CA ALA A 50 5.22 -0.09 -4.54
C ALA A 50 5.04 0.10 -6.05
N VAL A 51 5.23 -0.96 -6.85
CA VAL A 51 5.00 -0.92 -8.30
C VAL A 51 3.53 -0.63 -8.61
N LYS A 52 2.60 -1.32 -7.94
CA LYS A 52 1.16 -1.08 -8.08
C LYS A 52 0.80 0.38 -7.77
N ASP A 53 1.34 0.95 -6.71
CA ASP A 53 1.07 2.34 -6.31
C ASP A 53 1.58 3.34 -7.36
N VAL A 54 2.80 3.15 -7.87
CA VAL A 54 3.37 4.01 -8.93
C VAL A 54 2.58 3.91 -10.23
N LEU A 55 2.17 2.71 -10.63
CA LEU A 55 1.34 2.49 -11.82
C LEU A 55 -0.06 3.10 -11.63
N GLY A 56 -0.69 2.88 -10.48
CA GLY A 56 -1.99 3.44 -10.15
C GLY A 56 -1.98 4.97 -10.17
N LEU A 57 -0.92 5.59 -9.63
CA LEU A 57 -0.73 7.04 -9.67
C LEU A 57 -0.54 7.55 -11.10
N SER A 58 0.26 6.85 -11.91
CA SER A 58 0.45 7.18 -13.33
C SER A 58 -0.87 7.16 -14.10
N VAL A 59 -1.62 6.06 -13.99
CA VAL A 59 -2.94 5.91 -14.63
C VAL A 59 -3.88 7.00 -14.15
N SER A 60 -3.93 7.28 -12.84
CA SER A 60 -4.81 8.30 -12.28
C SER A 60 -4.51 9.68 -12.85
N ILE A 61 -3.23 10.08 -12.94
CA ILE A 61 -2.84 11.39 -13.48
C ILE A 61 -3.20 11.51 -14.96
N PHE A 62 -2.83 10.52 -15.78
CA PHE A 62 -3.07 10.59 -17.22
C PHE A 62 -4.57 10.53 -17.57
N SER A 63 -5.35 9.78 -16.79
CA SER A 63 -6.79 9.67 -17.02
C SER A 63 -7.60 10.81 -16.38
N TYR A 64 -7.01 11.59 -15.46
CA TYR A 64 -7.74 12.56 -14.63
C TYR A 64 -8.54 13.57 -15.47
N GLU A 65 -7.90 14.25 -16.43
CA GLU A 65 -8.57 15.27 -17.25
C GLU A 65 -9.71 14.69 -18.09
N TRP A 66 -9.49 13.49 -18.65
CA TRP A 66 -10.52 12.79 -19.40
C TRP A 66 -11.70 12.39 -18.51
N LEU A 67 -11.43 11.84 -17.31
CA LEU A 67 -12.45 11.46 -16.35
C LEU A 67 -13.25 12.68 -15.88
N VAL A 68 -12.59 13.80 -15.57
CA VAL A 68 -13.28 15.03 -15.16
C VAL A 68 -14.13 15.57 -16.31
N SER A 69 -13.59 15.66 -17.52
CA SER A 69 -14.33 16.23 -18.66
C SER A 69 -15.51 15.40 -19.15
N LYS A 70 -15.50 14.07 -18.94
CA LYS A 70 -16.55 13.17 -19.44
C LYS A 70 -17.44 12.56 -18.37
N MET A 71 -16.96 12.43 -17.14
CA MET A 71 -17.65 11.70 -16.07
C MET A 71 -17.96 12.53 -14.84
N ALA A 72 -17.42 13.75 -14.69
CA ALA A 72 -17.76 14.59 -13.55
C ALA A 72 -19.23 15.04 -13.64
N ILE A 73 -20.00 14.73 -12.60
CA ILE A 73 -21.39 15.17 -12.45
C ILE A 73 -21.44 16.56 -11.79
N PHE A 74 -20.49 16.83 -10.89
CA PHE A 74 -20.30 18.12 -10.21
C PHE A 74 -18.82 18.33 -9.93
N THR A 75 -18.42 19.58 -9.71
CA THR A 75 -17.07 19.97 -9.32
C THR A 75 -17.07 20.49 -7.88
N LEU A 76 -16.03 20.18 -7.14
CA LEU A 76 -15.82 20.66 -5.77
C LEU A 76 -14.55 21.50 -5.74
N GLU A 77 -14.64 22.70 -5.19
CA GLU A 77 -13.45 23.50 -4.87
C GLU A 77 -12.74 22.93 -3.64
N ALA A 78 -11.44 23.18 -3.53
CA ALA A 78 -10.67 22.76 -2.36
C ALA A 78 -11.10 23.58 -1.13
N SER A 79 -11.88 22.96 -0.25
CA SER A 79 -12.38 23.55 1.00
C SER A 79 -12.26 22.55 2.13
N VAL A 80 -12.37 23.03 3.38
CA VAL A 80 -12.40 22.15 4.57
C VAL A 80 -13.49 21.08 4.44
N TYR A 81 -14.66 21.44 3.92
CA TYR A 81 -15.76 20.49 3.69
C TYR A 81 -15.40 19.43 2.66
N THR A 82 -14.72 19.81 1.57
CA THR A 82 -14.24 18.87 0.55
C THR A 82 -13.29 17.84 1.15
N TYR A 83 -12.37 18.26 2.02
CA TYR A 83 -11.46 17.34 2.71
C TYR A 83 -12.17 16.44 3.72
N ILE A 84 -13.15 16.95 4.46
CA ILE A 84 -13.96 16.13 5.39
C ILE A 84 -14.73 15.06 4.62
N ILE A 85 -15.40 15.45 3.53
CA ILE A 85 -16.15 14.50 2.69
C ILE A 85 -15.20 13.48 2.08
N ALA A 86 -14.06 13.91 1.52
CA ALA A 86 -13.06 13.00 0.96
C ALA A 86 -12.55 12.01 2.01
N PHE A 87 -12.27 12.46 3.23
CA PHE A 87 -11.86 11.59 4.33
C PHE A 87 -12.91 10.52 4.62
N LEU A 88 -14.19 10.91 4.79
CA LEU A 88 -15.27 9.97 5.07
C LEU A 88 -15.46 8.95 3.93
N VAL A 89 -15.40 9.40 2.68
CA VAL A 89 -15.56 8.52 1.51
C VAL A 89 -14.39 7.54 1.38
N ILE A 90 -13.15 8.00 1.55
CA ILE A 90 -11.96 7.17 1.50
C ILE A 90 -11.98 6.13 2.63
N ASP A 91 -12.34 6.55 3.86
CA ASP A 91 -12.45 5.65 5.01
C ASP A 91 -13.53 4.60 4.80
N PHE A 92 -14.72 5.00 4.36
CA PHE A 92 -15.81 4.08 4.04
C PHE A 92 -15.40 3.07 2.97
N TYR A 93 -14.80 3.53 1.87
CA TYR A 93 -14.27 2.65 0.82
C TYR A 93 -13.22 1.67 1.38
N GLY A 94 -12.29 2.16 2.20
CA GLY A 94 -11.28 1.34 2.86
C GLY A 94 -11.89 0.25 3.75
N TYR A 95 -12.88 0.62 4.59
CA TYR A 95 -13.58 -0.32 5.46
C TYR A 95 -14.27 -1.43 4.67
N TRP A 96 -15.03 -1.09 3.63
CA TRP A 96 -15.77 -2.09 2.87
C TRP A 96 -14.88 -3.00 2.05
N THR A 97 -13.83 -2.46 1.43
CA THR A 97 -12.84 -3.28 0.70
C THR A 97 -12.12 -4.24 1.63
N HIS A 98 -11.76 -3.80 2.83
CA HIS A 98 -11.18 -4.66 3.86
C HIS A 98 -12.18 -5.72 4.32
N ARG A 99 -13.42 -5.33 4.63
CA ARG A 99 -14.49 -6.26 5.04
C ARG A 99 -14.75 -7.32 3.96
N TRP A 100 -14.86 -6.93 2.69
CA TRP A 100 -15.05 -7.88 1.59
C TRP A 100 -13.86 -8.82 1.43
N SER A 101 -12.65 -8.36 1.72
CA SER A 101 -11.46 -9.20 1.75
C SER A 101 -11.54 -10.32 2.80
N HIS A 102 -12.28 -10.10 3.89
CA HIS A 102 -12.56 -11.12 4.90
C HIS A 102 -13.79 -11.98 4.62
N LEU A 103 -14.64 -11.60 3.67
CA LEU A 103 -15.91 -12.30 3.39
C LEU A 103 -15.91 -13.07 2.07
N ILE A 104 -15.08 -12.69 1.10
CA ILE A 104 -15.09 -13.23 -0.26
C ILE A 104 -13.73 -13.87 -0.57
N ASN A 105 -13.74 -15.17 -0.89
CA ASN A 105 -12.51 -15.95 -1.15
C ASN A 105 -11.57 -15.33 -2.19
N PHE A 106 -12.10 -14.74 -3.26
CA PHE A 106 -11.27 -14.09 -4.27
C PHE A 106 -10.45 -12.93 -3.70
N PHE A 107 -11.05 -12.10 -2.84
CA PHE A 107 -10.36 -10.98 -2.19
C PHE A 107 -9.50 -11.45 -1.02
N TRP A 108 -9.91 -12.50 -0.31
CA TRP A 108 -9.11 -13.14 0.74
C TRP A 108 -7.74 -13.60 0.23
N ASN A 109 -7.67 -14.20 -0.97
CA ASN A 109 -6.39 -14.63 -1.54
C ASN A 109 -5.36 -13.49 -1.68
N LYS A 110 -5.82 -12.25 -1.94
CA LYS A 110 -4.94 -11.08 -1.99
C LYS A 110 -4.63 -10.51 -0.60
N HIS A 111 -5.54 -10.70 0.34
CA HIS A 111 -5.47 -10.08 1.66
C HIS A 111 -4.77 -10.95 2.71
N ALA A 112 -4.84 -12.27 2.58
CA ALA A 112 -4.29 -13.24 3.53
C ALA A 112 -2.78 -13.03 3.77
N ILE A 113 -2.01 -12.63 2.74
CA ILE A 113 -0.57 -12.37 2.86
C ILE A 113 -0.27 -11.35 3.96
N HIS A 114 -1.15 -10.35 4.17
CA HIS A 114 -1.00 -9.35 5.21
C HIS A 114 -1.32 -9.88 6.62
N HIS A 115 -2.07 -10.97 6.73
CA HIS A 115 -2.42 -11.64 8.00
C HIS A 115 -1.51 -12.83 8.33
N SER A 116 -0.71 -13.28 7.36
CA SER A 116 0.20 -14.43 7.51
C SER A 116 1.61 -14.05 7.98
N ALA A 117 1.80 -12.81 8.45
CA ALA A 117 3.09 -12.29 8.91
C ALA A 117 3.60 -13.02 10.17
#